data_AF-A0A098S5Q3-F1
#
_entry.id   AF-A0A098S5Q3-F1
#
_cell.length_a   1.000
_cell.length_b   1.000
_cell.length_c   1.000
_cell.angle_alpha   90.00
_cell.angle_beta   90.00
_cell.angle_gamma   90.00
#
_symmetry.space_group_name_H-M   'P 1'
#
loop_
_entity.id
_entity.type
_entity.pdbx_description
1 polymer ?
#
loop_
_entity_poly.entity_id
_entity_poly.type
_entity_poly.pdbx_seq_one_letter_code
_entity_poly.pdbx_strand_id
1 'polypeptide(L)' 'MKALNPEGAPLTNLQLELVKLFAQEVPEEDLRNIKQLIANYFAEKAMDMADQVWEAKGWTDEDAQRMLNTKMRAPHRSE' A
#
# COMPACT_ATOMS: atom_id res chain seq x y z
N MET A 1 -15.24 2.81 -2.27
CA MET A 1 -14.55 2.69 -0.96
C MET A 1 -15.22 1.56 -0.20
N LYS A 2 -14.50 0.46 0.06
CA LYS A 2 -15.04 -0.66 0.85
C LYS A 2 -14.97 -0.23 2.31
N ALA A 3 -16.11 -0.13 2.98
CA ALA A 3 -16.17 0.25 4.39
C ALA A 3 -15.22 -0.65 5.19
N LEU A 4 -14.34 -0.03 5.99
CA LEU A 4 -13.54 -0.70 7.01
C LEU A 4 -14.51 -1.20 8.09
N ASN A 5 -15.11 -2.36 7.82
CA ASN A 5 -16.08 -3.07 8.65
C ASN A 5 -17.36 -2.28 8.98
N PRO A 6 -18.49 -2.51 8.26
CA PRO A 6 -19.79 -2.09 8.79
C PRO A 6 -20.03 -2.80 10.13
N GLU A 7 -20.58 -2.10 11.12
CA GLU A 7 -20.79 -2.64 12.47
C GLU A 7 -21.49 -4.02 12.39
N GLY A 8 -20.82 -5.05 12.94
CA GLY A 8 -21.31 -6.44 12.96
C GLY A 8 -20.74 -7.38 11.88
N ALA A 9 -19.89 -6.93 10.96
CA ALA A 9 -19.24 -7.82 9.99
C ALA A 9 -18.08 -8.63 10.64
N PRO A 10 -17.97 -9.95 10.36
CA PRO A 10 -16.89 -10.77 10.89
C PRO A 10 -15.53 -10.27 10.38
N LEU A 11 -14.54 -10.28 11.28
CA LEU A 11 -13.17 -9.89 10.95
C LEU A 11 -12.64 -10.74 9.79
N THR A 12 -11.91 -10.10 8.87
CA THR A 12 -11.19 -10.82 7.82
C THR A 12 -10.13 -11.74 8.43
N ASN A 13 -9.68 -12.73 7.67
CA ASN A 13 -8.58 -13.60 8.08
C ASN A 13 -7.35 -12.80 8.53
N LEU A 14 -6.97 -11.76 7.79
CA LEU A 14 -5.84 -10.90 8.14
C LEU A 14 -6.08 -10.14 9.45
N GLN A 15 -7.29 -9.62 9.65
CA GLN A 15 -7.65 -8.92 10.90
C GLN A 15 -7.61 -9.88 12.10
N LEU A 16 -8.10 -11.11 11.95
CA LEU A 16 -8.04 -12.14 13.00
C LEU A 16 -6.60 -12.52 13.35
N GLU A 17 -5.74 -12.71 12.35
CA GLU A 17 -4.33 -13.03 12.59
C GLU A 17 -3.58 -11.87 13.26
N LEU A 18 -3.87 -10.62 12.89
CA LEU A 18 -3.30 -9.46 13.57
C LEU A 18 -3.75 -9.37 15.03
N VAL A 19 -5.03 -9.63 15.33
CA VAL A 19 -5.54 -9.67 16.71
C VAL A 19 -4.83 -10.75 17.54
N LYS A 20 -4.59 -11.93 16.95
CA LYS A 20 -3.83 -12.99 17.63
C LYS A 20 -2.36 -12.60 17.85
N LEU A 21 -1.74 -11.95 16.86
CA LEU A 21 -0.36 -11.48 16.95
C LEU A 21 -0.17 -10.40 18.01
N PHE A 22 -1.17 -9.52 18.17
CA PHE A 22 -1.19 -8.43 19.17
C PHE A 22 -1.84 -8.84 20.49
N ALA A 23 -2.10 -10.13 20.74
CA ALA A 23 -2.72 -10.61 21.97
C ALA A 23 -1.81 -10.41 23.21
N GLN A 24 -0.54 -10.10 23.01
CA GLN A 24 0.39 -9.65 24.04
C GLN A 24 0.82 -8.21 23.75
N GLU A 25 0.92 -7.39 24.79
CA GLU A 25 1.54 -6.07 24.67
C GLU A 25 2.98 -6.24 24.20
N VAL A 26 3.30 -5.66 23.05
CA VAL A 26 4.66 -5.56 22.54
C VAL A 26 5.19 -4.15 22.85
N PRO A 27 6.50 -4.00 23.10
CA PRO A 27 7.12 -2.69 23.19
C PRO A 27 6.79 -1.83 21.96
N GLU A 28 6.64 -0.52 22.17
CA GLU A 28 6.37 0.47 21.12
C GLU A 28 7.37 0.39 19.94
N GLU A 29 8.62 0.01 20.22
CA GLU A 29 9.65 -0.21 19.19
C GLU A 29 9.33 -1.40 18.30
N ASP A 30 8.94 -2.53 18.87
CA ASP A 30 8.57 -3.72 18.11
C ASP A 30 7.30 -3.48 17.30
N LEU A 31 6.34 -2.73 17.84
CA LEU A 31 5.15 -2.33 17.09
C LEU A 31 5.51 -1.49 15.85
N ARG A 32 6.46 -0.56 15.97
CA ARG A 32 6.96 0.21 14.82
C ARG A 32 7.65 -0.68 13.80
N ASN A 33 8.49 -1.62 14.25
CA ASN A 33 9.19 -2.55 13.37
C ASN A 33 8.22 -3.44 12.59
N ILE A 34 7.17 -3.95 13.24
CA ILE A 34 6.12 -4.74 12.57
C ILE A 34 5.37 -3.91 11.54
N LYS A 35 4.99 -2.66 11.86
CA LYS A 35 4.36 -1.74 10.89
C LYS A 35 5.27 -1.50 9.68
N GLN A 36 6.56 -1.30 9.91
CA GLN A 36 7.53 -1.10 8.83
C GLN A 36 7.66 -2.35 7.95
N LEU A 37 7.69 -3.54 8.54
CA LEU A 37 7.75 -4.81 7.80
C LEU A 37 6.53 -4.97 6.86
N ILE A 38 5.32 -4.70 7.37
CA ILE A 38 4.09 -4.76 6.58
C ILE A 38 4.12 -3.71 5.46
N ALA A 39 4.57 -2.48 5.77
CA ALA A 39 4.68 -1.40 4.78
C ALA A 39 5.65 -1.77 3.66
N ASN A 40 6.83 -2.32 4.00
CA ASN A 40 7.83 -2.75 3.03
C ASN A 40 7.28 -3.84 2.12
N TYR A 41 6.61 -4.86 2.67
CA TYR A 41 6.00 -5.93 1.87
C TYR A 41 5.01 -5.40 0.82
N PHE A 42 4.14 -4.45 1.20
CA PHE A 42 3.21 -3.86 0.24
C PHE A 42 3.88 -2.90 -0.75
N ALA A 43 4.94 -2.20 -0.34
CA ALA A 43 5.72 -1.35 -1.22
C ALA A 43 6.45 -2.17 -2.30
N GLU A 44 7.14 -3.24 -1.90
CA GLU A 44 7.78 -4.20 -2.82
C GLU A 44 6.77 -4.76 -3.82
N LYS A 45 5.64 -5.27 -3.34
CA LYS A 45 4.57 -5.76 -4.22
C LYS A 45 4.04 -4.70 -5.18
N ALA A 46 3.92 -3.45 -4.74
CA ALA A 46 3.46 -2.35 -5.59
C ALA A 46 4.49 -2.01 -6.67
N MET A 47 5.79 -2.06 -6.35
CA MET A 47 6.88 -1.87 -7.33
C MET A 47 6.87 -3.00 -8.35
N ASP A 48 6.79 -4.27 -7.93
CA ASP A 48 6.71 -5.42 -8.85
C ASP A 48 5.53 -5.29 -9.82
N MET A 49 4.38 -4.83 -9.33
CA MET A 49 3.20 -4.59 -10.17
C MET A 49 3.42 -3.43 -11.14
N ALA A 50 4.11 -2.36 -10.71
CA ALA A 50 4.45 -1.25 -11.58
C ALA A 50 5.41 -1.70 -12.71
N ASP A 51 6.42 -2.50 -12.37
CA ASP A 51 7.36 -3.07 -13.34
C ASP A 51 6.65 -3.97 -14.36
N GLN A 52 5.72 -4.83 -13.91
CA GLN A 52 4.91 -5.64 -14.82
C GLN A 52 4.11 -4.79 -15.81
N VAL A 53 3.53 -3.67 -15.36
CA VAL A 53 2.80 -2.75 -16.24
C VAL A 53 3.76 -2.03 -17.19
N TRP A 54 4.92 -1.61 -16.70
CA TRP A 54 5.98 -0.97 -17.49
C TRP A 54 6.41 -1.84 -18.66
N GLU A 55 6.76 -3.10 -18.38
CA GLU A 55 7.14 -4.10 -19.38
C GLU A 55 5.99 -4.42 -20.35
N ALA A 56 4.78 -4.66 -19.83
CA ALA A 56 3.62 -4.98 -20.67
C ALA A 56 3.22 -3.84 -21.63
N LYS A 57 3.55 -2.59 -21.28
CA LYS A 57 3.33 -1.41 -22.13
C LYS A 57 4.51 -1.10 -23.05
N GLY A 58 5.65 -1.78 -22.86
CA GLY A 58 6.89 -1.51 -23.58
C GLY A 58 7.37 -0.09 -23.32
N TRP A 59 7.18 0.43 -22.10
CA TRP A 59 7.55 1.79 -21.78
C TRP A 59 9.07 1.98 -21.75
N THR A 60 9.51 3.15 -22.17
CA THR A 60 10.94 3.52 -22.22
C THR A 60 11.23 4.74 -21.36
N ASP A 61 12.49 5.11 -21.26
CA ASP A 61 12.91 6.33 -20.55
C ASP A 61 12.24 7.59 -21.11
N GLU A 62 11.94 7.63 -22.41
CA GLU A 62 11.16 8.71 -23.03
C GLU A 62 9.73 8.77 -22.47
N ASP A 63 9.11 7.63 -22.18
CA ASP A 63 7.79 7.58 -21.56
C ASP A 63 7.84 8.07 -20.11
N ALA A 64 8.88 7.72 -19.36
CA ALA A 64 9.12 8.29 -18.03
C ALA A 64 9.25 9.82 -18.09
N GLN A 65 10.06 10.33 -19.03
CA GLN A 65 10.22 11.77 -19.22
C GLN A 65 8.90 12.46 -19.59
N ARG A 66 8.09 11.84 -20.47
CA ARG A 66 6.76 12.35 -20.81
C ARG A 66 5.84 12.37 -19.59
N MET A 67 5.86 11.32 -18.78
CA MET A 67 5.05 11.21 -17.55
C MET A 67 5.46 12.23 -16.49
N LEU A 68 6.75 12.48 -16.30
CA LEU A 68 7.28 13.49 -15.38
C LEU A 68 6.79 14.91 -15.73
N ASN A 69 6.64 15.18 -17.03
CA ASN A 69 6.21 16.48 -17.55
C ASN A 69 4.68 16.60 -17.70
N THR A 70 3.93 15.51 -17.52
CA THR A 70 2.47 15.56 -17.45
C THR A 70 2.03 15.73 -15.99
N LYS A 71 1.15 16.70 -15.73
CA LYS A 71 0.56 16.92 -14.40
C LYS A 71 -0.44 15.78 -14.09
N MET A 72 0.08 14.58 -13.86
CA MET A 72 -0.67 13.35 -13.57
C MET A 72 -1.15 13.28 -12.12
N ARG A 73 -0.67 14.19 -11.26
CA ARG A 73 -1.13 14.30 -9.86
C ARG A 73 -2.54 14.89 -9.86
N ALA A 74 -3.35 14.48 -8.88
CA ALA A 74 -4.71 15.00 -8.73
C ALA A 74 -4.72 16.54 -8.79
N PRO A 75 -5.72 17.15 -9.48
CA PRO A 75 -5.83 18.61 -9.51
C PRO A 75 -5.86 19.11 -8.07
N HIS A 76 -5.08 20.17 -7.80
CA HIS A 76 -5.15 20.87 -6.53
C HIS A 76 -6.60 21.33 -6.34
N ARG A 77 -7.31 20.72 -5.40
CA ARG A 77 -8.56 21.27 -4.91
C ARG A 77 -8.16 22.49 -4.08
N SER A 78 -8.17 23.66 -4.71
CA SER A 78 -8.19 24.93 -4.01
C SER A 78 -9.54 25.01 -3.30
N GLU A 79 -9.54 24.88 -1.98
CA GLU A 79 -10.67 25.29 -1.13
C GLU A 79 -10.56 26.78 -0.81
#